data_AF-A0A1E7GV25-F1
#
_entry.id   AF-A0A1E7GV25-F1
#
_cell.length_a   1.000
_cell.length_b   1.000
_cell.length_c   1.000
_cell.angle_alpha   90.00
_cell.angle_beta   90.00
_cell.angle_gamma   90.00
#
_symmetry.space_group_name_H-M   'P 1'
#
loop_
_entity.id
_entity.type
_entity.pdbx_description
1 polymer ?
#
loop_
_entity_poly.entity_id
_entity_poly.type
_entity_poly.pdbx_seq_one_letter_code
_entity_poly.pdbx_strand_id
1 'polypeptide(L)'
;MQTISLQIPEKAMLTVKIPRQHLKRELMKELALQLYREGIVSFANARQLADLSKIEFHYLLGERHIPRQYDVSDYENDLENLGAWRDRQ
;
A
#
# COMPACT_ATOMS: atom_id res chain seq x y z
N MET A 1 3.88 11.48 -17.80
CA MET A 1 3.23 10.51 -16.88
C MET A 1 1.89 10.14 -17.47
N GLN A 2 1.61 8.86 -17.63
CA GLN A 2 0.28 8.39 -18.05
C GLN A 2 -0.58 8.21 -16.80
N THR A 3 -1.83 8.67 -16.85
CA THR A 3 -2.75 8.63 -15.71
C THR A 3 -3.91 7.71 -16.02
N ILE A 4 -4.28 6.86 -15.06
CA ILE A 4 -5.48 6.03 -15.12
C ILE A 4 -6.62 6.78 -14.41
N SER A 5 -7.78 6.88 -15.06
CA SER A 5 -8.99 7.49 -14.46
C SER A 5 -9.96 6.40 -14.04
N LEU A 6 -10.39 6.45 -12.77
CA LEU A 6 -11.44 5.59 -12.23
C LEU A 6 -12.70 6.44 -12.05
N GLN A 7 -13.79 6.05 -12.69
CA GLN A 7 -15.09 6.68 -12.51
C GLN A 7 -15.96 5.85 -11.58
N ILE A 8 -16.48 6.49 -10.54
CA ILE A 8 -17.37 5.84 -9.58
C ILE A 8 -18.76 6.45 -9.74
N PRO A 9 -19.82 5.66 -9.97
CA PRO A 9 -21.17 6.17 -10.11
C PRO A 9 -21.62 6.95 -8.86
N GLU A 10 -22.21 8.13 -9.05
CA GLU A 10 -22.63 8.99 -7.95
C GLU A 10 -23.62 8.28 -7.00
N LYS A 11 -24.51 7.44 -7.55
CA LYS A 11 -25.44 6.62 -6.77
C LYS A 11 -24.76 5.72 -5.73
N ALA A 12 -23.55 5.24 -6.00
CA ALA A 12 -22.79 4.41 -5.07
C ALA A 12 -22.15 5.24 -3.93
N MET A 13 -22.08 6.56 -4.10
CA MET A 13 -21.46 7.50 -3.16
C MET A 13 -22.49 8.24 -2.29
N LEU A 14 -23.78 8.10 -2.55
CA LEU A 14 -24.85 8.81 -1.82
C LEU A 14 -24.89 8.48 -0.32
N THR A 15 -24.53 7.26 0.06
CA THR A 15 -24.59 6.77 1.45
C THR A 15 -23.24 6.80 2.17
N VAL A 16 -22.19 7.34 1.53
CA VAL A 16 -20.85 7.33 2.09
C VAL A 16 -20.75 8.31 3.26
N LYS A 17 -20.33 7.82 4.42
CA LYS A 17 -20.18 8.59 5.67
C LYS A 17 -18.89 9.40 5.75
N ILE A 18 -18.24 9.66 4.61
CA ILE A 18 -16.97 10.39 4.52
C ILE A 18 -17.24 11.76 3.89
N PRO A 19 -16.81 12.87 4.51
CA PRO A 19 -16.93 14.19 3.92
C PRO A 19 -16.29 14.24 2.52
N ARG A 20 -16.94 14.91 1.55
CA ARG A 20 -16.49 14.98 0.15
C ARG A 20 -15.03 15.43 0.00
N GLN A 21 -14.56 16.34 0.87
CA GLN A 21 -13.18 16.83 0.89
C GLN A 21 -12.13 15.75 1.23
N HIS A 22 -12.50 14.70 1.96
CA HIS A 22 -11.61 13.60 2.33
C HIS A 22 -11.84 12.35 1.50
N LEU A 23 -12.99 12.25 0.81
CA LEU A 23 -13.42 11.05 0.10
C LEU A 23 -12.36 10.50 -0.85
N LYS A 24 -11.77 11.34 -1.70
CA LYS A 24 -10.72 10.91 -2.64
C LYS A 24 -9.54 10.29 -1.91
N ARG A 25 -9.03 10.96 -0.86
CA ARG A 25 -7.87 10.49 -0.10
C ARG A 25 -8.17 9.15 0.59
N GLU A 26 -9.34 9.02 1.21
CA GLU A 26 -9.73 7.77 1.86
C GLU A 26 -9.89 6.62 0.84
N LEU A 27 -10.53 6.87 -0.31
CA LEU A 27 -10.65 5.86 -1.37
C LEU A 27 -9.29 5.44 -1.94
N MET A 28 -8.35 6.37 -2.11
CA MET A 28 -7.00 6.06 -2.57
C MET A 28 -6.25 5.20 -1.55
N LYS A 29 -6.42 5.46 -0.24
CA LYS A 29 -5.87 4.60 0.82
C LYS A 29 -6.45 3.19 0.78
N GLU A 30 -7.77 3.06 0.69
CA GLU A 30 -8.42 1.73 0.59
C GLU A 30 -7.99 0.98 -0.66
N LEU A 31 -7.89 1.66 -1.80
CA LEU A 31 -7.40 1.07 -3.05
C LEU A 31 -5.96 0.60 -2.90
N ALA A 32 -5.07 1.42 -2.33
CA ALA A 32 -3.68 1.05 -2.09
C ALA A 32 -3.54 -0.17 -1.18
N LEU A 33 -4.30 -0.22 -0.08
CA LEU A 33 -4.31 -1.37 0.83
C LEU A 33 -4.78 -2.64 0.12
N GLN A 34 -5.85 -2.54 -0.66
CA GLN A 34 -6.40 -3.67 -1.39
C GLN A 34 -5.41 -4.19 -2.44
N LEU A 35 -4.83 -3.30 -3.26
CA LEU A 35 -3.85 -3.70 -4.28
C LEU A 35 -2.59 -4.31 -3.66
N TYR A 36 -2.13 -3.79 -2.52
CA TYR A 36 -1.01 -4.36 -1.78
C TYR A 36 -1.36 -5.74 -1.22
N ARG A 37 -2.53 -5.89 -0.60
CA ARG A 37 -2.97 -7.16 -0.01
C ARG A 37 -3.07 -8.28 -1.04
N GLU A 38 -3.50 -7.97 -2.26
CA GLU A 38 -3.57 -8.94 -3.37
C GLU A 38 -2.22 -9.13 -4.09
N GLY A 39 -1.14 -8.46 -3.66
CA GLY A 39 0.20 -8.56 -4.27
C GLY A 39 0.31 -7.93 -5.66
N ILE A 40 -0.67 -7.10 -6.06
CA ILE A 40 -0.71 -6.46 -7.38
C ILE A 40 0.31 -5.32 -7.46
N VAL A 41 0.56 -4.65 -6.33
CA VAL A 41 1.54 -3.56 -6.24
C VAL A 41 2.49 -3.79 -5.08
N SER A 42 3.75 -3.40 -5.27
CA SER A 42 4.76 -3.41 -4.20
C SER A 42 4.41 -2.42 -3.09
N PHE A 43 4.99 -2.63 -1.91
CA PHE A 43 4.86 -1.71 -0.77
C PHE A 43 5.19 -0.26 -1.15
N ALA A 44 6.25 -0.04 -1.94
CA ALA A 44 6.69 1.29 -2.37
C ALA A 44 5.64 2.00 -3.24
N ASN A 45 5.01 1.25 -4.16
CA ASN A 45 3.96 1.79 -5.02
C ASN A 45 2.66 1.99 -4.25
N ALA A 46 2.31 1.08 -3.33
CA ALA A 46 1.12 1.19 -2.49
C ALA A 46 1.15 2.45 -1.61
N ARG A 47 2.25 2.69 -0.90
CA ARG A 47 2.38 3.90 -0.06
C ARG A 47 2.34 5.19 -0.89
N GLN A 48 2.90 5.16 -2.11
CA GLN A 48 2.85 6.31 -3.01
C GLN A 48 1.44 6.57 -3.52
N LEU A 49 0.68 5.51 -3.82
CA LEU A 49 -0.72 5.59 -4.21
C LEU A 49 -1.62 6.12 -3.08
N ALA A 50 -1.32 5.73 -1.85
CA ALA A 50 -1.98 6.21 -0.64
C ALA A 50 -1.59 7.65 -0.23
N ASP A 51 -0.55 8.22 -0.87
CA ASP A 51 0.08 9.49 -0.49
C ASP A 51 0.55 9.51 0.98
N LEU A 52 1.21 8.43 1.40
CA LEU A 52 1.70 8.24 2.77
C LEU A 52 3.22 7.99 2.81
N SER A 53 3.84 8.43 3.90
CA SER A 53 5.21 8.04 4.22
C SER A 53 5.32 6.54 4.53
N LYS A 54 6.55 6.03 4.57
CA LYS A 54 6.81 4.62 4.91
C LYS A 54 6.24 4.24 6.28
N ILE A 55 6.40 5.12 7.28
CA ILE A 55 5.95 4.85 8.66
C ILE A 55 4.42 4.89 8.73
N GLU A 56 3.78 5.90 8.14
CA GLU A 56 2.32 6.02 8.13
C GLU A 56 1.66 4.83 7.43
N PHE A 57 2.22 4.37 6.30
CA PHE A 57 1.68 3.22 5.60
C PHE A 57 1.85 1.92 6.41
N HIS A 58 2.96 1.76 7.14
CA HIS A 58 3.11 0.63 8.07
C HIS A 58 2.07 0.66 9.19
N TYR A 59 1.83 1.83 9.77
CA TYR A 59 0.80 1.97 10.81
C TYR A 59 -0.58 1.61 10.25
N LEU A 60 -0.90 2.09 9.04
CA LEU A 60 -2.16 1.80 8.37
C LEU A 60 -2.36 0.29 8.09
N LEU A 61 -1.31 -0.42 7.68
CA LEU A 61 -1.36 -1.88 7.52
C LEU A 61 -1.68 -2.57 8.87
N GLY A 62 -1.06 -2.09 9.96
CA GLY A 62 -1.32 -2.56 11.32
C GLY A 62 -2.77 -2.34 11.75
N GLU A 63 -3.29 -1.12 11.60
CA GLU A 63 -4.69 -0.79 11.92
C GLU A 63 -5.70 -1.66 11.15
N ARG A 64 -5.37 -2.00 9.90
CA ARG A 64 -6.22 -2.81 9.03
C ARG A 64 -5.93 -4.30 9.08
N HIS A 65 -5.04 -4.74 9.98
CA HIS A 65 -4.65 -6.13 10.16
C HIS A 65 -4.22 -6.80 8.84
N ILE A 66 -3.56 -6.04 7.96
CA ILE A 66 -3.05 -6.55 6.70
C ILE A 66 -1.65 -7.09 6.99
N PRO A 67 -1.45 -8.42 6.90
CA PRO A 67 -0.13 -8.99 7.13
C PRO A 67 0.85 -8.41 6.12
N ARG A 68 2.08 -8.17 6.56
CA ARG A 68 3.15 -7.82 5.63
C ARG A 68 3.29 -9.01 4.69
N GLN A 69 3.20 -8.76 3.38
CA GLN A 69 3.68 -9.72 2.40
C GLN A 69 5.20 -9.74 2.54
N TYR A 70 5.67 -10.57 3.47
CA TYR A 70 7.06 -10.97 3.59
C TYR A 70 7.05 -12.41 3.13
N ASP A 71 7.33 -12.59 1.85
CA ASP A 71 7.32 -13.91 1.26
C ASP A 71 8.70 -14.58 1.40
N VAL A 72 8.80 -15.81 0.93
CA VAL A 72 10.07 -16.58 0.98
C VAL A 72 11.16 -15.87 0.17
N SER A 73 10.81 -15.13 -0.90
CA SER A 73 11.78 -14.40 -1.70
C SER A 73 12.34 -13.18 -0.97
N ASP A 74 11.53 -12.49 -0.17
CA ASP A 74 12.00 -11.42 0.70
C ASP A 74 12.97 -11.96 1.77
N TYR A 75 12.67 -13.14 2.33
CA TYR A 75 13.55 -13.82 3.27
C TYR A 75 14.89 -14.24 2.66
N GLU A 76 14.86 -14.82 1.47
CA GLU A 76 16.07 -15.23 0.73
C GLU A 76 16.94 -14.02 0.38
N ASN A 77 16.33 -12.93 -0.12
CA ASN A 77 17.02 -11.67 -0.39
C ASN A 77 17.67 -11.09 0.87
N ASP A 78 16.99 -11.12 2.01
CA ASP A 78 17.56 -10.65 3.28
C ASP A 78 18.75 -11.51 3.72
N LEU A 79 18.68 -12.84 3.58
CA LEU A 79 19.82 -13.73 3.87
C LEU A 79 21.02 -13.43 2.96
N GLU A 80 20.78 -13.20 1.67
CA GLU A 80 21.83 -12.88 0.71
C GLU A 80 22.49 -11.52 1.04
N ASN A 81 21.67 -10.52 1.38
CA ASN A 81 22.15 -9.21 1.83
C ASN A 81 22.98 -9.29 3.12
N LEU A 82 22.54 -10.11 4.09
CA LEU A 82 23.27 -10.35 5.34
C LEU A 82 24.60 -11.07 5.11
N GLY A 83 24.63 -12.07 4.21
CA GLY A 83 25.86 -12.74 3.79
C GLY A 83 26.86 -11.76 3.17
N ALA A 84 26.40 -10.97 2.20
CA ALA A 84 27.22 -9.96 1.54
C ALA A 84 27.69 -8.84 2.49
N TRP A 85 26.95 -8.55 3.55
CA TRP A 85 27.40 -7.63 4.60
C TRP A 85 28.53 -8.23 5.45
N ARG A 86 28.40 -9.52 5.82
CA ARG A 86 29.41 -10.23 6.61
C ARG A 86 30.76 -10.35 5.87
N ASP A 87 30.72 -10.59 4.57
CA ASP A 87 31.93 -10.75 3.74
C ASP A 87 32.66 -9.42 3.44
N ARG A 88 32.03 -8.29 3.78
CA ARG A 88 32.59 -6.93 3.64
C ARG A 88 33.21 -6.38 4.93
N GLN A 89 33.19 -7.14 6.03
CA GLN A 89 33.88 -6.85 7.29
C GLN A 89 35.19 -7.65 7.38
#